data_AF-A0A0F3QB99-F1
#
_entry.id   AF-A0A0F3QB99-F1
#
_cell.length_a   1.000
_cell.length_b   1.000
_cell.length_c   1.000
_cell.angle_alpha   90.00
_cell.angle_beta   90.00
_cell.angle_gamma   90.00
#
_symmetry.space_group_name_H-M   'P 1'
#
loop_
_entity.id
_entity.type
_entity.pdbx_description
1 polymer ?
#
loop_
_entity_poly.entity_id
_entity_poly.type
_entity_poly.pdbx_seq_one_letter_code
_entity_poly.pdbx_strand_id
1 'polypeptide(L)'
;MLVQNICSKEAYNMLVSNNNTFLVDVRTEEEWKNVGVPSLSNKNNVIFLSWQLSPFMELNKDFEDRFLSIIDDKMSNIIFFYVDQGIDH
;
A
#
# COMPACT_ATOMS: atom_id res chain seq x y z
N MET A 1 -8.02 11.39 -12.38
CA MET A 1 -7.30 10.98 -11.16
C MET A 1 -5.87 11.48 -11.28
N LEU A 2 -5.35 12.18 -10.26
CA LEU A 2 -3.97 12.65 -10.23
C LEU A 2 -3.17 11.72 -9.33
N VAL A 3 -2.09 11.13 -9.86
CA VAL A 3 -1.13 10.34 -9.08
C VAL A 3 0.08 11.23 -8.81
N GLN A 4 0.53 11.26 -7.55
CA GLN A 4 1.67 12.05 -7.12
C GLN A 4 2.60 11.22 -6.25
N ASN A 5 3.91 11.39 -6.45
CA ASN A 5 4.91 10.86 -5.54
C ASN A 5 5.04 11.81 -4.35
N ILE A 6 4.92 11.25 -3.14
CA ILE A 6 5.06 11.98 -1.88
C ILE A 6 6.10 11.31 -1.01
N CYS A 7 6.73 12.08 -0.13
CA CYS A 7 7.67 11.51 0.83
C CYS A 7 6.92 10.78 1.96
N SER A 8 7.60 9.84 2.61
CA SER A 8 7.03 9.05 3.71
C SER A 8 6.54 9.90 4.90
N LYS A 9 7.17 11.04 5.16
CA LYS A 9 6.72 12.00 6.19
C LYS A 9 5.36 12.64 5.84
N GLU A 10 5.18 13.00 4.57
CA GLU A 10 3.92 13.59 4.09
C GLU A 10 2.80 12.54 4.11
N ALA A 11 3.08 11.33 3.61
CA ALA A 11 2.15 10.21 3.67
C ALA A 11 1.69 9.92 5.11
N TYR A 12 2.63 9.86 6.06
CA TYR A 12 2.33 9.68 7.47
C TYR A 12 1.42 10.78 8.01
N ASN A 13 1.73 12.05 7.73
CA ASN A 13 0.91 13.19 8.17
C ASN A 13 -0.52 13.10 7.63
N MET A 14 -0.69 12.73 6.36
CA MET A 14 -2.01 12.53 5.75
C MET A 14 -2.79 11.43 6.48
N LEU A 15 -2.16 10.28 6.72
CA LEU A 15 -2.75 9.13 7.41
C LEU A 15 -3.21 9.45 8.83
N VAL A 16 -2.42 10.21 9.60
CA VAL A 16 -2.80 10.55 11.00
C VAL A 16 -3.79 11.70 11.10
N SER A 17 -3.84 12.57 10.10
CA SER A 17 -4.75 13.73 10.05
C SER A 17 -6.16 13.39 9.58
N ASN A 18 -6.33 12.30 8.83
CA ASN A 18 -7.58 11.96 8.17
C ASN A 18 -7.86 10.45 8.24
N ASN A 19 -8.91 10.08 8.98
CA ASN A 19 -9.33 8.69 9.15
C ASN A 19 -9.81 8.02 7.85
N ASN A 20 -10.11 8.80 6.80
CA ASN A 20 -10.53 8.32 5.49
C ASN A 20 -9.35 8.22 4.50
N THR A 21 -8.11 8.37 4.98
CA THR A 21 -6.90 8.14 4.19
C THR A 21 -6.33 6.76 4.52
N PHE A 22 -6.04 5.98 3.48
CA PHE A 22 -5.59 4.59 3.60
C PHE A 22 -4.22 4.40 2.94
N LEU A 23 -3.40 3.57 3.56
CA LEU A 23 -2.12 3.11 3.04
C LEU A 23 -2.32 1.70 2.48
N VAL A 24 -1.99 1.48 1.21
CA VAL A 24 -1.95 0.17 0.58
C VAL A 24 -0.49 -0.25 0.50
N ASP A 25 -0.07 -1.17 1.36
CA ASP A 25 1.27 -1.75 1.31
C ASP A 25 1.28 -2.82 0.20
N VAL A 26 1.93 -2.50 -0.92
CA VAL A 26 1.95 -3.36 -2.11
C VAL A 26 3.20 -4.24 -2.21
N ARG A 27 4.06 -4.18 -1.20
CA ARG A 27 5.24 -5.04 -1.09
C ARG A 27 4.84 -6.51 -1.00
N THR A 28 5.79 -7.40 -1.24
CA THR A 28 5.60 -8.84 -1.10
C THR A 28 5.38 -9.23 0.36
N GLU A 29 4.73 -10.37 0.59
CA GLU A 29 4.60 -10.94 1.94
C GLU A 29 5.96 -11.20 2.61
N GLU A 30 6.97 -11.52 1.82
CA GLU A 30 8.33 -11.78 2.30
C GLU A 30 8.95 -10.51 2.89
N GLU A 31 8.79 -9.37 2.22
CA GLU A 31 9.24 -8.08 2.75
C GLU A 31 8.50 -7.70 4.03
N TRP A 32 7.19 -7.96 4.11
CA TRP A 32 6.43 -7.73 5.35
C TRP A 32 7.00 -8.54 6.51
N LYS A 33 7.36 -9.80 6.27
CA LYS A 33 7.93 -10.71 7.28
C LYS A 33 9.36 -10.34 7.66
N ASN A 34 10.19 -9.97 6.69
CA ASN A 34 11.63 -9.77 6.88
C ASN A 34 11.99 -8.33 7.28
N VAL A 35 11.31 -7.33 6.74
CA VAL A 35 11.56 -5.90 7.01
C VAL A 35 10.59 -5.36 8.07
N GLY A 36 9.37 -5.89 8.08
CA GLY A 36 8.29 -5.42 8.95
C GLY A 36 7.23 -4.63 8.19
N VAL A 37 6.21 -4.20 8.93
CA VAL A 37 5.02 -3.52 8.40
C VAL A 37 4.85 -2.11 8.98
N PRO A 38 4.20 -1.18 8.26
CA PRO A 38 3.93 0.16 8.77
C PRO A 38 3.16 0.11 10.09
N SER A 39 3.62 0.89 11.06
CA SER A 39 2.93 1.07 12.34
C SER A 39 2.17 2.40 12.32
N LEU A 40 0.85 2.34 12.32
CA LEU A 40 -0.04 3.49 12.47
C LEU A 40 -0.82 3.36 13.77
N SER A 41 -1.12 4.49 14.42
CA SER A 41 -1.95 4.53 15.63
C SER A 41 -3.33 3.90 15.40
N ASN A 42 -3.85 4.01 14.17
CA ASN A 42 -5.06 3.32 13.73
C ASN A 42 -4.69 2.20 12.74
N LYS A 43 -4.78 0.95 13.18
CA LYS A 43 -4.42 -0.22 12.37
C LYS A 43 -5.35 -0.44 11.17
N ASN A 44 -6.57 0.10 11.21
CA ASN A 44 -7.56 -0.13 10.15
C ASN A 44 -7.25 0.64 8.86
N ASN A 45 -6.23 1.52 8.87
CA ASN A 45 -5.87 2.35 7.73
C ASN A 45 -4.76 1.74 6.87
N VAL A 46 -4.29 0.52 7.18
CA VAL A 46 -3.31 -0.20 6.35
C VAL A 46 -3.97 -1.41 5.69
N ILE A 47 -3.90 -1.44 4.37
CA ILE A 47 -4.35 -2.54 3.51
C ILE A 47 -3.10 -3.27 3.03
N PHE A 48 -2.98 -4.56 3.35
CA PHE A 48 -1.90 -5.41 2.87
C PHE A 48 -2.35 -6.14 1.62
N LEU A 49 -1.83 -5.74 0.46
CA LEU A 49 -2.21 -6.34 -0.82
C LEU A 49 -1.02 -6.29 -1.76
N SER A 50 -0.28 -7.39 -1.85
CA SER A 50 0.95 -7.45 -2.66
C SER A 50 0.65 -7.30 -4.15
N TRP A 51 1.38 -6.40 -4.81
CA TRP A 51 1.37 -6.23 -6.26
C TRP A 51 2.09 -7.36 -6.99
N GLN A 52 3.18 -7.86 -6.39
CA GLN A 52 3.95 -9.00 -6.87
C GLN A 52 3.96 -10.13 -5.84
N LEU A 53 4.07 -11.36 -6.31
CA LEU A 53 4.10 -12.56 -5.49
C LEU A 53 5.53 -13.12 -5.40
N SER A 54 6.05 -13.23 -4.18
CA SER A 54 7.29 -13.98 -3.90
C SER A 54 7.06 -15.48 -4.17
N PRO A 55 8.10 -16.24 -4.58
CA PRO A 55 9.50 -15.83 -4.76
C PRO A 55 9.85 -15.32 -6.16
N PHE A 56 8.92 -15.44 -7.12
CA PHE A 56 9.21 -15.20 -8.53
C PHE A 56 8.96 -13.76 -8.99
N MET A 57 8.45 -12.90 -8.11
CA MET A 57 8.10 -11.50 -8.38
C MET A 57 7.10 -11.35 -9.54
N GLU A 58 6.27 -12.38 -9.74
CA GLU A 58 5.20 -12.36 -10.74
C GLU A 58 4.09 -11.41 -10.30
N LEU A 59 3.44 -10.75 -11.27
CA LEU A 59 2.28 -9.90 -11.00
C LEU A 59 1.16 -10.71 -10.35
N ASN A 60 0.61 -10.19 -9.26
CA ASN A 60 -0.56 -10.75 -8.60
C ASN A 60 -1.81 -10.48 -9.46
N LYS A 61 -2.27 -11.51 -10.19
CA LYS A 61 -3.43 -11.40 -11.09
C LYS A 61 -4.73 -11.05 -10.37
N ASP A 62 -4.84 -11.37 -9.08
CA ASP A 62 -6.01 -11.07 -8.27
C ASP A 62 -5.96 -9.65 -7.64
N PHE A 63 -4.89 -8.88 -7.89
CA PHE A 63 -4.68 -7.60 -7.22
C PHE A 63 -5.85 -6.64 -7.45
N GLU A 64 -6.26 -6.46 -8.71
CA GLU A 64 -7.33 -5.52 -9.07
C GLU A 64 -8.65 -5.94 -8.41
N ASP A 65 -9.07 -7.19 -8.58
CA ASP A 65 -10.33 -7.69 -8.00
C ASP A 65 -10.35 -7.56 -6.48
N ARG A 66 -9.24 -7.90 -5.81
CA ARG A 66 -9.12 -7.75 -4.35
C ARG A 66 -9.13 -6.29 -3.93
N PHE A 67 -8.41 -5.43 -4.63
CA PHE A 67 -8.38 -4.00 -4.35
C PHE A 67 -9.78 -3.39 -4.47
N LEU A 68 -10.49 -3.67 -5.57
CA LEU A 68 -11.86 -3.22 -5.82
C LEU A 68 -12.85 -3.76 -4.76
N SER A 69 -12.60 -4.94 -4.20
CA SER A 69 -13.44 -5.49 -3.11
C SER A 69 -13.24 -4.82 -1.75
N ILE A 70 -12.12 -4.11 -1.56
CA ILE A 70 -11.75 -3.45 -0.29
C ILE A 70 -12.10 -1.97 -0.30
N ILE A 71 -11.92 -1.30 -1.45
CA ILE A 71 -12.18 0.13 -1.55
C ILE A 71 -13.68 0.44 -1.44
N ASP A 72 -13.98 1.56 -0.78
CA ASP A 72 -15.33 2.11 -0.62
C ASP A 72 -15.31 3.60 -0.94
N ASP A 73 -16.46 4.17 -1.31
CA ASP A 73 -16.62 5.59 -1.68
C ASP A 73 -16.23 6.55 -0.55
N LYS A 74 -16.16 6.05 0.69
CA LYS A 74 -15.71 6.82 1.86
C LYS A 74 -14.20 7.02 1.91
N MET A 75 -13.41 6.25 1.17
CA MET A 75 -11.95 6.38 1.13
C MET A 75 -11.57 7.62 0.30
N SER A 76 -11.18 8.71 0.98
CA SER A 76 -10.91 9.99 0.31
C SER A 76 -9.52 10.05 -0.33
N ASN A 77 -8.53 9.37 0.25
CA ASN A 77 -7.18 9.28 -0.29
C ASN A 77 -6.65 7.85 -0.15
N ILE A 78 -5.99 7.36 -1.19
CA ILE A 78 -5.32 6.06 -1.19
C ILE A 78 -3.85 6.32 -1.51
N ILE A 79 -2.98 5.89 -0.60
CA ILE A 79 -1.53 6.02 -0.71
C ILE A 79 -0.98 4.62 -0.95
N PHE A 80 -0.28 4.41 -2.05
CA PHE A 80 0.42 3.16 -2.31
C PHE A 80 1.83 3.23 -1.72
N PHE A 81 2.19 2.25 -0.90
CA PHE A 81 3.53 2.08 -0.38
C PHE A 81 4.24 0.98 -1.18
N TYR A 82 5.21 1.42 -1.96
CA TYR A 82 6.08 0.57 -2.77
C TYR A 82 7.54 0.87 -2.42
N VAL A 83 8.37 -0.17 -2.47
CA VAL A 83 9.82 -0.05 -2.39
C VAL A 83 10.37 -0.43 -3.75
N ASP A 84 11.16 0.48 -4.33
CA ASP A 84 11.86 0.19 -5.57
C ASP A 84 12.87 -0.93 -5.32
N GLN A 85 12.62 -2.09 -5.93
CA GLN A 85 13.50 -3.25 -5.87
C GLN A 85 14.71 -3.11 -6.82
N GLY A 86 14.84 -1.99 -7.54
CA GLY A 86 15.91 -1.78 -8.52
C GLY A 86 15.82 -2.72 -9.72
N ILE A 87 14.64 -3.31 -9.95
CA ILE A 87 14.34 -4.04 -11.18
C ILE A 87 13.77 -3.00 -12.14
N ASP A 88 14.67 -2.38 -12.93
CA ASP A 88 14.27 -1.51 -14.04
C ASP A 88 13.22 -2.26 -14.90
N HIS A 89 12.03 -1.65 -15.02
CA HIS A 89 11.00 -2.04 -15.97
C HIS A 89 11.22 -1.38 -17.34
#